data_AF-A0A3Q7YG72-F1
#
_entry.id   AF-A0A3Q7YG72-F1
#
_cell.length_a   1.000
_cell.length_b   1.000
_cell.length_c   1.000
_cell.angle_alpha   90.00
_cell.angle_beta   90.00
_cell.angle_gamma   90.00
#
_symmetry.space_group_name_H-M   'P 1'
#
loop_
_entity.id
_entity.type
_entity.pdbx_description
1 polymer ?
#
loop_
_entity_poly.entity_id
_entity_poly.type
_entity_poly.pdbx_seq_one_letter_code
_entity_poly.pdbx_strand_id
1 'polypeptide(L)'
;MEANISYDTKTSNIYHALHTPMLNSSKKPSKVIIVTFASIVFLISMVALIINQSQNSFKKIEIIHVTNISSSIKLPRGVAQGVSAKSNSFHFHKVSYNWTNAMISWQRTAFHFQPQKNWMNDPDVLNFGEKST
;
A
#
# COMPACT_ATOMS: atom_id res chain seq x y z
N MET A 1 10.58 -55.86 97.56
CA MET A 1 9.77 -54.65 97.77
C MET A 1 10.48 -53.54 97.03
N GLU A 2 9.76 -52.87 96.11
CA GLU A 2 10.08 -51.56 95.50
C GLU A 2 11.32 -51.47 94.58
N ALA A 3 11.35 -50.72 93.47
CA ALA A 3 10.33 -50.04 92.66
C ALA A 3 10.95 -49.85 91.26
N ASN A 4 10.27 -50.29 90.19
CA ASN A 4 10.66 -49.96 88.82
C ASN A 4 10.00 -48.63 88.45
N ILE A 5 10.78 -47.55 88.45
CA ILE A 5 10.33 -46.23 88.01
C ILE A 5 10.56 -46.14 86.50
N SER A 6 9.43 -45.96 85.80
CA SER A 6 9.27 -45.62 84.40
C SER A 6 9.93 -44.27 84.07
N TYR A 7 10.71 -44.23 82.99
CA TYR A 7 10.90 -43.03 82.20
C TYR A 7 10.87 -43.37 80.71
N ASP A 8 9.77 -42.94 80.10
CA ASP A 8 9.55 -42.78 78.67
C ASP A 8 10.45 -41.65 78.17
N THR A 9 11.35 -41.97 77.24
CA THR A 9 11.98 -40.98 76.36
C THR A 9 11.73 -41.37 74.92
N LYS A 10 10.49 -41.07 74.50
CA LYS A 10 10.05 -40.83 73.13
C LYS A 10 11.13 -40.09 72.32
N THR A 11 11.81 -40.90 71.51
CA THR A 11 12.58 -40.56 70.32
C THR A 11 12.19 -39.22 69.69
N SER A 12 13.10 -38.25 69.78
CA SER A 12 13.09 -37.01 69.01
C SER A 12 13.33 -37.34 67.53
N ASN A 13 12.28 -37.76 66.84
CA ASN A 13 12.29 -37.84 65.38
C ASN A 13 12.14 -36.42 64.85
N ILE A 14 13.30 -35.80 64.60
CA ILE A 14 13.50 -34.62 63.78
C ILE A 14 13.09 -34.99 62.35
N TYR A 15 11.79 -35.01 62.07
CA TYR A 15 11.25 -34.97 60.72
C TYR A 15 9.93 -34.21 60.78
N HIS A 16 10.02 -32.92 61.09
CA HIS A 16 9.03 -31.97 60.60
C HIS A 16 9.16 -31.94 59.08
N ALA A 17 8.45 -32.87 58.44
CA ALA A 17 8.20 -32.86 57.02
C ALA A 17 7.50 -31.55 56.67
N LEU A 18 8.30 -30.60 56.19
CA LEU A 18 7.83 -29.43 55.45
C LEU A 18 7.17 -29.96 54.18
N HIS A 19 5.90 -30.35 54.27
CA HIS A 19 5.05 -30.60 53.12
C HIS A 19 4.71 -29.25 52.48
N THR A 20 5.67 -28.66 51.77
CA THR A 20 5.34 -27.78 50.66
C THR A 20 4.76 -28.67 49.57
N PRO A 21 3.52 -28.45 49.11
CA PRO A 21 3.12 -29.03 47.84
C PRO A 21 4.03 -28.39 46.78
N MET A 22 4.99 -29.15 46.27
CA MET A 22 5.56 -28.86 44.96
C MET A 22 4.41 -29.01 43.97
N LEU A 23 3.64 -27.93 43.80
CA LEU A 23 2.77 -27.75 42.65
C LEU A 23 3.69 -27.51 41.45
N ASN A 24 4.37 -28.56 41.00
CA ASN A 24 5.03 -28.57 39.72
C ASN A 24 3.93 -28.69 38.66
N SER A 25 3.13 -27.63 38.52
CA SER A 25 2.27 -27.49 37.36
C SER A 25 3.20 -27.27 36.18
N SER A 26 3.54 -28.35 35.47
CA SER A 26 4.04 -28.21 34.11
C SER A 26 2.89 -27.60 33.30
N LYS A 27 2.79 -26.27 33.33
CA LYS A 27 1.86 -25.52 32.48
C LYS A 27 2.41 -25.69 31.07
N LYS A 28 1.91 -26.73 30.38
CA LYS A 28 2.17 -26.89 28.95
C LYS A 28 1.82 -25.55 28.31
N PRO A 29 2.71 -24.94 27.51
CA PRO A 29 2.39 -23.70 26.83
C PRO A 29 1.09 -23.93 26.07
N SER A 30 0.08 -23.11 26.34
CA SER A 30 -1.19 -23.26 25.65
C SER A 30 -0.89 -23.06 24.17
N LYS A 31 -1.35 -23.99 23.33
CA LYS A 31 -1.14 -23.91 21.87
C LYS A 31 -1.58 -22.54 21.33
N VAL A 32 -2.56 -21.93 21.98
CA VAL A 32 -3.04 -20.57 21.73
C VAL A 32 -1.92 -19.54 21.85
N ILE A 33 -1.14 -19.55 22.94
CA ILE A 33 -0.04 -18.59 23.13
C ILE A 33 1.00 -18.72 22.01
N ILE A 34 1.40 -19.95 21.68
CA ILE A 34 2.37 -20.21 20.60
C ILE A 34 1.84 -19.72 19.25
N VAL A 35 0.59 -20.03 18.92
CA VAL A 35 -0.06 -19.61 17.66
C VAL A 35 -0.17 -18.09 17.61
N THR A 36 -0.55 -17.44 18.70
CA THR A 36 -0.63 -15.97 18.76
C THR A 36 0.73 -15.32 18.54
N PHE A 37 1.78 -15.79 19.21
CA PHE A 37 3.14 -15.27 19.01
C PHE A 37 3.63 -15.49 17.57
N ALA A 38 3.41 -16.67 17.00
CA ALA A 38 3.77 -16.97 15.61
C ALA A 38 3.03 -16.06 14.62
N SER A 39 1.73 -15.80 14.85
CA SER A 39 0.94 -14.89 14.04
C SER A 39 1.45 -13.46 14.10
N ILE A 40 1.83 -12.96 15.28
CA ILE A 40 2.37 -11.60 15.44
C ILE A 40 3.69 -11.46 14.68
N VAL A 41 4.60 -12.42 14.83
CA VAL A 41 5.89 -12.41 14.11
C VAL A 41 5.68 -12.45 12.60
N PHE A 42 4.72 -13.24 12.11
CA PHE A 42 4.36 -13.30 10.70
C PHE A 42 3.84 -11.94 10.18
N LEU A 43 2.93 -11.29 10.91
CA LEU A 43 2.39 -9.98 10.52
C LEU A 43 3.48 -8.90 10.48
N ILE A 44 4.37 -8.87 11.48
CA ILE A 44 5.51 -7.94 11.50
C ILE A 44 6.45 -8.19 10.32
N SER A 45 6.75 -9.46 10.02
CA SER A 45 7.58 -9.86 8.87
C SER A 45 6.95 -9.43 7.54
N MET A 46 5.63 -9.61 7.37
CA MET A 46 4.91 -9.20 6.17
C MET A 46 4.94 -7.68 5.97
N VAL A 47 4.71 -6.89 7.02
CA VAL A 47 4.82 -5.42 6.95
C VAL A 47 6.23 -4.99 6.58
N ALA A 48 7.26 -5.60 7.19
CA ALA A 48 8.65 -5.32 6.86
C ALA A 48 8.99 -5.64 5.40
N LEU A 49 8.44 -6.73 4.84
CA LEU A 49 8.61 -7.09 3.44
C LEU A 49 7.96 -6.06 2.50
N ILE A 50 6.75 -5.61 2.81
CA ILE A 50 6.05 -4.57 2.04
C ILE A 50 6.88 -3.28 2.03
N ILE A 51 7.42 -2.87 3.18
CA ILE A 51 8.27 -1.67 3.27
C ILE A 51 9.56 -1.86 2.46
N ASN A 52 10.25 -3.00 2.59
CA ASN A 52 11.49 -3.27 1.85
C ASN A 52 11.26 -3.30 0.33
N GLN A 53 10.21 -3.98 -0.14
CA GLN A 53 9.85 -4.02 -1.56
C GLN A 53 9.43 -2.65 -2.10
N SER A 54 8.71 -1.87 -1.28
CA SER A 54 8.34 -0.48 -1.58
C SER A 54 9.58 0.39 -1.74
N GLN A 55 10.51 0.39 -0.78
CA GLN A 55 11.75 1.17 -0.83
C GLN A 55 12.63 0.79 -2.03
N ASN A 56 12.76 -0.50 -2.35
CA ASN A 56 13.50 -0.94 -3.54
C ASN A 56 12.84 -0.46 -4.84
N SER A 57 11.50 -0.41 -4.88
CA SER A 57 10.76 0.13 -6.02
C SER A 57 10.95 1.64 -6.15
N PHE A 58 10.85 2.39 -5.05
CA PHE A 58 11.04 3.85 -5.03
C PHE A 58 12.48 4.24 -5.38
N LYS A 59 13.50 3.58 -4.82
CA LYS A 59 14.91 3.85 -5.14
C LYS A 59 15.24 3.53 -6.60
N LYS A 60 14.68 2.46 -7.16
CA LYS A 60 14.81 2.12 -8.58
C LYS A 60 14.15 3.18 -9.47
N ILE A 61 12.96 3.65 -9.09
CA ILE A 61 12.24 4.71 -9.82
C ILE A 61 13.01 6.03 -9.74
N GLU A 62 13.56 6.40 -8.58
CA GLU A 62 14.34 7.63 -8.40
C GLU A 62 15.61 7.62 -9.26
N ILE A 63 16.36 6.51 -9.28
CA ILE A 63 17.56 6.39 -10.13
C ILE A 63 17.19 6.49 -11.62
N ILE A 64 16.16 5.76 -12.06
CA ILE A 64 15.66 5.80 -13.45
C ILE A 64 15.19 7.21 -13.82
N HIS A 65 14.50 7.88 -12.89
CA HIS A 65 14.00 9.24 -13.07
C HIS A 65 15.15 10.23 -13.17
N VAL A 66 16.13 10.23 -12.26
CA VAL A 66 17.31 11.11 -12.32
C VAL A 66 18.09 10.91 -13.63
N THR A 67 18.26 9.66 -14.09
CA THR A 67 18.91 9.39 -15.39
C THR A 67 18.09 9.84 -16.61
N ASN A 68 16.75 9.84 -16.55
CA ASN A 68 15.88 10.29 -17.65
C ASN A 68 15.57 11.79 -17.62
N ILE A 69 15.59 12.43 -16.45
CA ILE A 69 15.44 13.89 -16.30
C ILE A 69 16.56 14.59 -17.04
N SER A 70 17.80 14.09 -16.90
CA SER A 70 18.96 14.68 -17.57
C SER A 70 18.88 14.68 -19.10
N SER A 71 18.02 13.84 -19.70
CA SER A 71 17.85 13.74 -21.16
C SER A 71 16.52 14.31 -21.69
N SER A 72 15.59 14.75 -20.82
CA SER A 72 14.21 15.05 -21.23
C SER A 72 13.60 16.33 -20.61
N ILE A 73 14.39 17.36 -20.29
CA ILE A 73 13.79 18.67 -19.94
C ILE A 73 13.24 19.33 -21.22
N LYS A 74 12.03 18.93 -21.63
CA LYS A 74 11.21 19.73 -22.56
C LYS A 74 10.50 20.80 -21.76
N LEU A 75 10.82 22.06 -22.05
CA LEU A 75 10.13 23.21 -21.48
C LEU A 75 8.61 23.10 -21.77
N PRO A 76 7.75 23.36 -20.78
CA PRO A 76 6.30 23.36 -20.97
C PRO A 76 5.92 24.41 -22.01
N ARG A 77 4.91 24.10 -22.83
CA ARG A 77 4.35 25.07 -23.75
C ARG A 77 3.64 26.17 -22.96
N GLY A 78 3.89 27.43 -23.31
CA GLY A 78 3.49 28.59 -22.51
C GLY A 78 2.66 29.59 -23.31
N VAL A 79 2.45 30.77 -22.71
CA VAL A 79 1.63 31.86 -23.27
C VAL A 79 2.05 32.24 -24.69
N ALA A 80 3.35 32.13 -25.03
CA ALA A 80 3.87 32.36 -26.37
C ALA A 80 3.29 31.43 -27.47
N GLN A 81 2.66 30.31 -27.07
CA GLN A 81 2.00 29.35 -27.96
C GLN A 81 0.47 29.36 -27.76
N GLY A 82 -0.07 30.40 -27.11
CA GLY A 82 -1.51 30.57 -26.90
C GLY A 82 -2.12 29.57 -25.91
N VAL A 83 -1.31 28.90 -25.09
CA VAL A 83 -1.77 27.90 -24.11
C VAL A 83 -1.26 28.22 -22.72
N SER A 84 -2.05 27.90 -21.69
CA SER A 84 -1.59 27.93 -20.31
C SER A 84 -0.55 26.84 -20.08
N ALA A 85 0.49 27.11 -19.29
CA ALA A 85 1.55 26.16 -18.92
C ALA A 85 1.08 24.98 -18.04
N LYS A 86 -0.22 24.68 -18.04
CA LYS A 86 -0.86 23.69 -17.18
C LYS A 86 -0.52 22.24 -17.55
N SER A 87 0.24 22.01 -18.61
CA SER A 87 0.72 20.68 -19.00
C SER A 87 2.11 20.40 -18.43
N ASN A 88 2.18 19.66 -17.32
CA ASN A 88 3.43 19.06 -16.86
C ASN A 88 3.83 17.94 -17.83
N SER A 89 4.67 18.27 -18.82
CA SER A 89 5.20 17.30 -19.80
C SER A 89 6.08 16.21 -19.18
N PHE A 90 6.36 16.33 -17.89
CA PHE A 90 7.34 15.55 -17.15
C PHE A 90 6.89 14.12 -16.82
N HIS A 91 5.58 13.81 -16.90
CA HIS A 91 5.03 12.48 -16.58
C HIS A 91 4.28 11.82 -17.73
N PHE A 92 4.22 12.47 -18.91
CA PHE A 92 3.69 11.82 -20.10
C PHE A 92 4.78 10.94 -20.72
N HIS A 93 5.10 9.83 -20.04
CA HIS A 93 5.60 8.67 -20.76
C HIS A 93 4.59 8.41 -21.90
N LYS A 94 5.09 8.40 -23.13
CA LYS A 94 4.32 8.23 -24.37
C LYS A 94 3.74 6.81 -24.43
N VAL A 95 2.82 6.49 -23.53
CA VAL A 95 2.05 5.26 -23.54
C VAL A 95 0.98 5.40 -24.62
N SER A 96 1.05 4.55 -25.65
CA SER A 96 -0.03 4.44 -26.63
C SER A 96 -1.18 3.68 -26.00
N TYR A 97 -2.30 4.35 -25.77
CA TYR A 97 -3.51 3.71 -25.28
C TYR A 97 -4.22 2.97 -26.41
N ASN A 98 -4.74 1.78 -26.12
CA ASN A 98 -5.50 0.97 -27.09
C ASN A 98 -6.96 1.43 -27.15
N TRP A 99 -7.19 2.62 -27.71
CA TRP A 99 -8.54 3.18 -27.86
C TRP A 99 -9.38 2.38 -28.84
N THR A 100 -10.61 2.05 -28.47
CA THR A 100 -11.59 1.45 -29.38
C THR A 100 -12.48 2.50 -30.03
N ASN A 101 -13.12 2.17 -31.16
CA ASN A 101 -14.08 3.07 -31.82
C ASN A 101 -15.23 3.47 -30.89
N ALA A 102 -15.69 2.56 -30.03
CA ALA A 102 -16.73 2.84 -29.05
C ALA A 102 -16.27 3.86 -27.99
N MET A 103 -14.99 3.84 -27.59
CA MET A 103 -14.46 4.82 -26.63
C MET A 103 -14.33 6.22 -27.23
N ILE A 104 -13.95 6.30 -28.51
CA ILE A 104 -13.79 7.59 -29.20
C ILE A 104 -15.14 8.15 -29.69
N SER A 105 -16.15 7.30 -29.97
CA SER A 105 -17.45 7.78 -30.46
C SER A 105 -18.17 8.67 -29.46
N TRP A 106 -17.95 8.48 -28.15
CA TRP A 106 -18.50 9.34 -27.09
C TRP A 106 -17.96 10.78 -27.13
N GLN A 107 -16.88 11.06 -27.86
CA GLN A 107 -16.33 12.40 -28.01
C GLN A 107 -17.07 13.24 -29.06
N ARG A 108 -17.93 12.62 -29.89
CA ARG A 108 -18.74 13.36 -30.86
C ARG A 108 -19.84 14.13 -30.13
N THR A 109 -19.97 15.40 -30.47
CA THR A 109 -20.98 16.29 -29.89
C THR A 109 -22.33 16.09 -30.57
N ALA A 110 -23.43 16.17 -29.81
CA ALA A 110 -24.78 16.03 -30.35
C ALA A 110 -25.33 17.33 -30.95
N PHE A 111 -24.91 18.49 -30.42
CA PHE A 111 -25.48 19.81 -30.73
C PHE A 111 -24.45 20.83 -31.23
N HIS A 112 -23.27 20.39 -31.65
CA HIS A 112 -22.28 21.26 -32.29
C HIS A 112 -22.03 20.79 -33.71
N PHE A 113 -21.77 21.74 -34.61
CA PHE A 113 -21.30 21.43 -35.95
C PHE A 113 -19.93 20.75 -35.88
N GLN A 114 -19.82 19.60 -36.52
CA GLN A 114 -18.60 18.80 -36.65
C GLN A 114 -18.65 18.08 -38.00
N PRO A 115 -17.52 17.90 -38.69
CA PRO A 115 -17.52 17.21 -39.98
C PRO A 115 -17.88 15.74 -39.79
N GLN A 116 -18.37 15.07 -40.85
CA GLN A 116 -18.68 13.65 -40.77
C GLN A 116 -17.43 12.82 -40.43
N LYS A 117 -16.26 13.23 -40.93
CA LYS A 117 -14.94 12.63 -40.75
C LYS A 117 -13.86 13.70 -40.96
N ASN A 118 -12.60 13.35 -40.70
CA ASN A 118 -11.44 14.22 -40.91
C ASN A 118 -11.46 15.49 -40.02
N TRP A 119 -10.56 16.43 -40.35
CA TRP A 119 -10.29 17.65 -39.59
C TRP A 119 -11.08 18.83 -40.19
N MET A 120 -11.72 19.64 -39.35
CA MET A 120 -12.40 20.89 -39.73
C MET A 120 -11.77 22.05 -38.96
N ASN A 121 -11.41 23.10 -39.70
CA ASN A 121 -10.82 24.33 -39.18
C ASN A 121 -11.84 25.46 -39.25
N ASP A 122 -11.36 26.70 -39.41
CA ASP A 122 -12.14 27.93 -39.39
C ASP A 122 -13.41 27.85 -40.27
N PRO A 123 -14.50 28.51 -39.85
CA PRO A 123 -15.72 28.58 -40.64
C PRO A 123 -15.48 29.43 -41.90
N ASP A 124 -15.62 28.82 -43.07
CA ASP A 124 -15.56 29.54 -44.34
C ASP A 124 -16.94 30.11 -44.69
N VAL A 125 -17.16 31.36 -44.26
CA VAL A 125 -18.27 32.28 -44.62
C VAL A 125 -19.69 31.83 -44.24
N LEU A 126 -20.36 32.66 -43.45
CA LEU A 126 -21.79 32.55 -43.15
C LEU A 126 -22.58 33.53 -44.02
N ASN A 127 -23.30 33.02 -45.02
CA ASN A 127 -24.21 33.83 -45.82
C ASN A 127 -25.60 33.86 -45.17
N PHE A 128 -26.01 35.01 -44.67
CA PHE A 128 -27.42 35.26 -44.36
C PHE A 128 -28.07 35.78 -45.64
N GLY A 129 -28.93 34.96 -46.27
CA GLY A 129 -29.65 35.38 -47.47
C GLY A 129 -30.45 36.65 -47.20
N GLU A 130 -30.05 37.76 -47.83
CA GLU A 130 -30.90 38.95 -47.87
C GLU A 130 -32.19 38.57 -48.60
N LYS A 131 -33.33 38.70 -47.92
CA LYS A 131 -34.62 38.61 -48.58
C LYS A 131 -34.75 39.82 -49.49
N SER A 132 -34.70 39.61 -50.80
CA SER A 132 -35.18 40.57 -51.78
C SER A 132 -36.68 40.79 -51.51
N THR A 133 -37.02 41.97 -50.98
CA THR A 133 -38.38 42.51 -50.92
C THR A 133 -38.78 43.14 -52.23
#